data_AF-A0A5Y7A851-F1
#
_entry.id   AF-A0A5Y7A851-F1
#
_cell.length_a   1.000
_cell.length_b   1.000
_cell.length_c   1.000
_cell.angle_alpha   90.00
_cell.angle_beta   90.00
_cell.angle_gamma   90.00
#
_symmetry.space_group_name_H-M   'P 1'
#
loop_
_entity.id
_entity.type
_entity.pdbx_description
1 polymer ?
#
loop_
_entity_poly.entity_id
_entity_poly.type
_entity_poly.pdbx_seq_one_letter_code
_entity_poly.pdbx_strand_id
1 'polypeptide(L)'
;MAARPRKNNVKVPNLYPLYSRKVNKIYWRYKHPVTGKFHSLGTNEEEAIAIASEANARLAEQRTRQILAISDRIASSKGKAITTSTWLDRYWKIQGERLESGDIKPNTYKQKAKPVTLLRERVGMKIISSVDVRDIAEILEEYISDGQPRMAQVIRSVLIDVFKEAQHFGEVPPGYNPALATKQPRRRITRQRLNLEEWQRIFNIADANHQYMGNAMLLALVTGQRLGDISKMKFSDIWDDQLHIVQEKTGSKIAIPLSLRLNAINWSLRDVVTRCRDYAVSPYLVHFFRTTSQAERGAQVKSHTITMNFSKARDKADIDWGSGTPATFHEQRSLAERLYEAQGINTQKLLGHKSPNQTARYHDDRGKGWTIIAV
;
A
#
# COMPACT_ATOMS: atom_id res chain seq x y z
N MET A 1 42.47 31.79 -43.62
CA MET A 1 42.56 31.25 -42.24
C MET A 1 41.19 31.25 -41.61
N ALA A 2 40.55 30.09 -41.43
CA ALA A 2 39.23 29.99 -40.81
C ALA A 2 39.35 30.01 -39.28
N ALA A 3 38.52 30.83 -38.64
CA ALA A 3 38.54 31.15 -37.21
C ALA A 3 38.24 29.93 -36.31
N ARG A 4 38.83 29.96 -35.10
CA ARG A 4 38.74 28.92 -34.05
C ARG A 4 37.30 28.84 -33.50
N PRO A 5 36.57 27.72 -33.62
CA PRO A 5 35.28 27.58 -32.95
C PRO A 5 35.48 27.49 -31.43
N ARG A 6 35.13 28.55 -30.70
CA ARG A 6 35.09 28.57 -29.24
C ARG A 6 33.74 28.05 -28.74
N LYS A 7 33.51 26.73 -28.75
CA LYS A 7 32.39 26.09 -28.00
C LYS A 7 32.76 24.66 -27.58
N ASN A 8 33.61 24.54 -26.57
CA ASN A 8 33.81 23.27 -25.84
C ASN A 8 33.12 23.36 -24.47
N ASN A 9 31.87 23.83 -24.42
CA ASN A 9 31.15 24.05 -23.16
C ASN A 9 30.29 22.84 -22.82
N VAL A 10 30.95 21.73 -22.47
CA VAL A 10 30.29 20.49 -22.08
C VAL A 10 29.97 20.59 -20.59
N LYS A 11 28.69 20.56 -20.23
CA LYS A 11 28.23 20.71 -18.84
C LYS A 11 28.38 19.44 -17.99
N VAL A 12 28.60 18.29 -18.63
CA VAL A 12 28.71 16.99 -17.94
C VAL A 12 30.12 16.84 -17.34
N PRO A 13 30.25 16.65 -16.02
CA PRO A 13 31.55 16.42 -15.38
C PRO A 13 32.29 15.26 -16.04
N ASN A 14 33.63 15.35 -16.10
CA ASN A 14 34.51 14.31 -16.63
C ASN A 14 34.39 13.98 -18.13
N LEU A 15 33.52 14.68 -18.89
CA LEU A 15 33.41 14.53 -20.34
C LEU A 15 34.17 15.64 -21.08
N TYR A 16 34.98 15.27 -22.07
CA TYR A 16 35.83 16.21 -22.81
C TYR A 16 35.74 15.99 -24.32
N PRO A 17 35.62 17.07 -25.12
CA PRO A 17 35.70 16.99 -26.57
C PRO A 17 37.16 17.09 -27.05
N LEU A 18 37.50 16.33 -28.09
CA LEU A 18 38.79 16.34 -28.78
C LEU A 18 38.57 16.56 -30.28
N TYR A 19 38.94 17.73 -30.78
CA TYR A 19 38.79 18.06 -32.19
C TYR A 19 39.99 17.57 -33.01
N SER A 20 39.74 16.69 -33.97
CA SER A 20 40.76 16.20 -34.91
C SER A 20 40.78 17.04 -36.18
N ARG A 21 41.84 17.85 -36.34
CA ARG A 21 42.06 18.69 -37.53
C ARG A 21 42.23 17.91 -38.84
N LYS A 22 42.78 16.68 -38.77
CA LYS A 22 43.05 15.85 -39.96
C LYS A 22 41.78 15.32 -40.60
N VAL A 23 40.73 15.07 -39.81
CA VAL A 23 39.49 14.41 -40.25
C VAL A 23 38.28 15.33 -40.06
N ASN A 24 38.49 16.58 -39.62
CA ASN A 24 37.46 17.58 -39.34
C ASN A 24 36.30 17.05 -38.47
N LYS A 25 36.62 16.23 -37.45
CA LYS A 25 35.63 15.56 -36.57
C LYS A 25 35.95 15.80 -35.09
N ILE A 26 34.90 15.88 -34.28
CA ILE A 26 34.98 15.92 -32.81
C ILE A 26 34.85 14.49 -32.29
N TYR A 27 35.80 14.10 -31.44
CA TYR A 27 35.78 12.85 -30.69
C TYR A 27 35.51 13.15 -29.23
N TRP A 28 34.70 12.32 -28.58
CA TRP A 28 34.37 12.43 -27.18
C TRP A 28 35.22 11.48 -26.36
N ARG A 29 35.68 11.94 -25.21
CA ARG A 29 36.43 11.11 -24.26
C ARG A 29 36.01 11.40 -22.82
N TYR A 30 35.91 10.35 -22.03
CA TYR A 30 35.63 10.41 -20.61
C TYR A 30 36.93 10.28 -19.82
N LYS A 31 37.15 11.15 -18.82
CA LYS A 31 38.29 11.07 -17.91
C LYS A 31 37.84 10.41 -16.61
N HIS A 32 38.34 9.22 -16.32
CA HIS A 32 38.00 8.55 -15.07
C HIS A 32 38.56 9.36 -13.87
N PRO A 33 37.73 9.78 -12.89
CA PRO A 33 38.14 10.72 -11.84
C PRO A 33 39.17 10.15 -10.86
N VAL A 34 39.17 8.83 -10.63
CA VAL A 34 40.14 8.16 -9.74
C VAL A 34 41.45 7.82 -10.46
N THR A 35 41.41 7.16 -11.63
CA THR A 35 42.61 6.70 -12.33
C THR A 35 43.24 7.76 -13.24
N GLY A 36 42.53 8.85 -13.54
CA GLY A 36 42.95 9.90 -14.45
C GLY A 36 43.01 9.50 -15.93
N LYS A 37 42.74 8.24 -16.28
CA LYS A 37 42.81 7.71 -17.64
C LYS A 37 41.65 8.20 -18.50
N PHE A 38 41.92 8.45 -19.78
CA PHE A 38 40.91 8.82 -20.77
C PHE A 38 40.39 7.58 -21.51
N HIS A 39 39.08 7.47 -21.64
CA HIS A 39 38.39 6.45 -22.43
C HIS A 39 37.66 7.13 -23.59
N SER A 40 37.86 6.64 -24.81
CA SER A 40 37.19 7.17 -26.01
C SER A 40 35.73 6.72 -26.06
N LEU A 41 34.81 7.66 -26.30
CA LEU A 41 33.36 7.43 -26.42
C LEU A 41 32.84 7.62 -27.85
N GLY A 42 33.73 7.70 -28.85
CA GLY A 42 33.37 7.86 -30.26
C GLY A 42 33.07 9.31 -30.66
N THR A 43 32.24 9.50 -31.69
CA THR A 43 31.95 10.83 -32.27
C THR A 43 30.51 11.30 -32.01
N ASN A 44 29.65 10.45 -31.45
CA ASN A 44 28.26 10.78 -31.13
C ASN A 44 28.19 11.52 -29.78
N GLU A 45 27.69 12.76 -29.79
CA GLU A 45 27.61 13.61 -28.59
C GLU A 45 26.56 13.10 -27.59
N GLU A 46 25.37 12.72 -28.05
CA GLU A 46 24.26 12.30 -27.18
C GLU A 46 24.62 11.02 -26.42
N GLU A 47 25.20 10.05 -27.13
CA GLU A 47 25.66 8.79 -26.55
C GLU A 47 26.81 9.02 -25.55
N ALA A 48 27.75 9.91 -25.88
CA ALA A 48 28.85 10.24 -24.97
C ALA A 48 28.37 10.95 -23.69
N ILE A 49 27.36 11.81 -23.78
CA ILE A 49 26.71 12.47 -22.64
C ILE A 49 26.00 11.44 -21.75
N ALA A 50 25.24 10.51 -22.34
CA ALA A 50 24.55 9.45 -21.60
C ALA A 50 25.53 8.55 -20.83
N ILE A 51 26.56 8.06 -21.52
CA ILE A 51 27.59 7.19 -20.93
C ILE A 51 28.34 7.92 -19.80
N ALA A 52 28.74 9.17 -20.02
CA ALA A 52 29.46 9.94 -19.00
C ALA A 52 28.60 10.22 -17.76
N SER A 53 27.31 10.51 -17.95
CA SER A 53 26.36 10.75 -16.86
C SER A 53 26.14 9.49 -16.01
N GLU A 54 25.96 8.34 -16.67
CA GLU A 54 25.81 7.04 -16.01
C GLU A 54 27.10 6.63 -15.26
N ALA A 55 28.27 6.83 -15.88
CA ALA A 55 29.56 6.56 -15.25
C ALA A 55 29.79 7.42 -13.99
N ASN A 56 29.46 8.70 -14.06
CA ASN A 56 29.53 9.61 -12.91
C ASN A 56 28.58 9.17 -11.78
N ALA A 57 27.36 8.76 -12.12
CA ALA A 57 26.38 8.27 -11.14
C ALA A 57 26.89 7.00 -10.43
N ARG A 58 27.40 6.02 -11.19
CA ARG A 58 27.98 4.78 -10.63
C ARG A 58 29.19 5.05 -9.75
N LEU A 59 30.07 5.96 -10.14
CA LEU A 59 31.25 6.31 -9.34
C LEU A 59 30.89 7.05 -8.05
N ALA A 60 29.90 7.94 -8.10
CA ALA A 60 29.38 8.60 -6.91
C ALA A 60 28.75 7.58 -5.94
N GLU A 61 27.99 6.61 -6.47
CA GLU A 61 27.41 5.52 -5.69
C GLU A 61 28.49 4.63 -5.05
N GLN A 62 29.49 4.19 -5.82
CA GLN A 62 30.61 3.40 -5.30
C GLN A 62 31.39 4.14 -4.21
N ARG A 63 31.66 5.44 -4.41
CA ARG A 63 32.35 6.27 -3.42
C ARG A 63 31.53 6.39 -2.13
N THR A 64 30.21 6.58 -2.25
CA THR A 64 29.30 6.63 -1.11
C THR A 64 29.29 5.30 -0.34
N ARG A 65 29.20 4.17 -1.05
CA ARG A 65 29.30 2.83 -0.43
C ARG A 65 30.63 2.59 0.25
N GLN A 66 31.75 3.03 -0.35
CA GLN A 66 33.07 2.94 0.27
C GLN A 66 33.16 3.78 1.55
N ILE A 67 32.63 5.01 1.54
CA ILE A 67 32.58 5.87 2.72
C ILE A 67 31.77 5.22 3.84
N LEU A 68 30.57 4.68 3.52
CA LEU A 68 29.74 3.95 4.48
C LEU A 68 30.48 2.74 5.06
N ALA A 69 31.06 1.89 4.20
CA ALA A 69 31.79 0.69 4.64
C ALA A 69 33.03 1.02 5.48
N ILE A 70 33.75 2.10 5.16
CA ILE A 70 34.89 2.58 5.97
C ILE A 70 34.38 3.10 7.32
N SER A 71 33.32 3.91 7.32
CA SER A 71 32.70 4.43 8.54
C SER A 71 32.24 3.29 9.46
N ASP A 72 31.58 2.27 8.91
CA ASP A 72 31.08 1.12 9.68
C ASP A 72 32.20 0.20 10.20
N ARG A 73 33.29 0.02 9.42
CA ARG A 73 34.49 -0.71 9.89
C ARG A 73 35.21 0.03 11.01
N ILE A 74 35.28 1.36 10.94
CA ILE A 74 35.83 2.20 12.00
C ILE A 74 34.92 2.19 13.23
N ALA A 75 33.60 2.18 13.04
CA ALA A 75 32.60 2.10 14.10
C ALA A 75 32.67 0.75 14.85
N SER A 76 32.66 -0.36 14.10
CA SER A 76 32.75 -1.72 14.66
C SER A 76 34.07 -1.99 15.38
N SER A 77 35.18 -1.45 14.90
CA SER A 77 36.50 -1.61 15.54
C SER A 77 36.72 -0.75 16.78
N LYS A 78 35.90 0.28 17.01
CA LYS A 78 36.01 1.20 18.16
C LYS A 78 34.81 1.14 19.12
N GLY A 79 33.88 0.19 18.94
CA GLY A 79 32.64 0.13 19.73
C GLY A 79 31.76 1.37 19.55
N LYS A 80 31.86 2.06 18.41
CA LYS A 80 31.09 3.27 18.09
C LYS A 80 29.90 2.93 17.19
N ALA A 81 28.86 3.74 17.31
CA ALA A 81 27.56 3.50 16.69
C ALA A 81 27.60 3.47 15.14
N ILE A 82 26.80 2.59 14.55
CA ILE A 82 26.71 2.36 13.11
C ILE A 82 25.95 3.47 12.38
N THR A 83 26.15 3.55 11.06
CA THR A 83 25.36 4.45 10.21
C THR A 83 23.91 3.99 10.11
N THR A 84 23.01 4.94 9.88
CA THR A 84 21.58 4.67 9.71
C THR A 84 21.35 3.76 8.52
N SER A 85 22.06 3.94 7.40
CA SER A 85 21.90 3.07 6.24
C SER A 85 22.21 1.61 6.57
N THR A 86 23.29 1.35 7.30
CA THR A 86 23.71 0.00 7.70
C THR A 86 22.75 -0.62 8.71
N TRP A 87 22.23 0.19 9.64
CA TRP A 87 21.14 -0.25 10.51
C TRP A 87 19.89 -0.64 9.70
N LEU A 88 19.51 0.17 8.70
CA LEU A 88 18.32 -0.10 7.89
C LEU A 88 18.44 -1.39 7.05
N ASP A 89 19.65 -1.74 6.61
CA ASP A 89 19.89 -3.03 5.95
C ASP A 89 19.69 -4.20 6.91
N ARG A 90 20.17 -4.08 8.15
CA ARG A 90 19.95 -5.06 9.22
C ARG A 90 18.47 -5.16 9.60
N TYR A 91 17.80 -4.02 9.79
CA TYR A 91 16.36 -3.96 10.04
C TYR A 91 15.58 -4.67 8.91
N TRP A 92 15.96 -4.47 7.65
CA TRP A 92 15.28 -5.13 6.54
C TRP A 92 15.41 -6.66 6.58
N LYS A 93 16.57 -7.18 6.96
CA LYS A 93 16.78 -8.62 7.19
C LYS A 93 15.87 -9.15 8.30
N ILE A 94 15.78 -8.45 9.44
CA ILE A 94 14.89 -8.80 10.56
C ILE A 94 13.42 -8.87 10.08
N GLN A 95 13.00 -7.92 9.25
CA GLN A 95 11.64 -7.95 8.69
C GLN A 95 11.44 -9.13 7.72
N GLY A 96 12.50 -9.58 7.03
CA GLY A 96 12.48 -10.79 6.21
C GLY A 96 12.30 -12.06 7.04
N GLU A 97 13.05 -12.20 8.13
CA GLU A 97 12.91 -13.32 9.09
C GLU A 97 11.51 -13.36 9.72
N ARG A 98 10.95 -12.19 10.05
CA ARG A 98 9.56 -12.06 10.54
C ARG A 98 8.51 -12.42 9.49
N LEU A 99 8.83 -12.27 8.21
CA LEU A 99 7.95 -12.69 7.12
C LEU A 99 8.00 -14.22 6.95
N GLU A 100 9.19 -14.82 7.02
CA GLU A 100 9.40 -16.26 6.90
C GLU A 100 8.77 -17.04 8.06
N SER A 101 8.90 -16.54 9.29
CA SER A 101 8.25 -17.10 10.49
C SER A 101 6.73 -16.90 10.53
N GLY A 102 6.18 -16.02 9.69
CA GLY A 102 4.75 -15.72 9.64
C GLY A 102 4.27 -14.67 10.65
N ASP A 103 5.18 -14.04 11.41
CA ASP A 103 4.86 -12.94 12.34
C ASP A 103 4.25 -11.73 11.63
N ILE A 104 4.66 -11.48 10.39
CA ILE A 104 4.10 -10.43 9.54
C ILE A 104 3.62 -10.98 8.20
N LYS A 105 2.57 -10.36 7.65
CA LYS A 105 2.03 -10.72 6.33
C LYS A 105 2.80 -10.03 5.20
N PRO A 106 2.78 -10.59 3.97
CA PRO A 106 3.47 -10.00 2.81
C PRO A 106 3.12 -8.53 2.56
N ASN A 107 1.85 -8.14 2.76
CA ASN A 107 1.43 -6.75 2.59
C ASN A 107 1.99 -5.82 3.68
N THR A 108 2.14 -6.30 4.92
CA THR A 108 2.76 -5.54 6.02
C THR A 108 4.24 -5.30 5.72
N TYR A 109 4.95 -6.32 5.24
CA TYR A 109 6.35 -6.21 4.81
C TYR A 109 6.52 -5.18 3.69
N LYS A 110 5.71 -5.28 2.63
CA LYS A 110 5.74 -4.32 1.50
C LYS A 110 5.48 -2.88 1.93
N GLN A 111 4.57 -2.65 2.89
CA GLN A 111 4.25 -1.30 3.38
C GLN A 111 5.41 -0.62 4.12
N LYS A 112 6.37 -1.39 4.66
CA LYS A 112 7.54 -0.86 5.35
C LYS A 112 8.61 -0.29 4.41
N ALA A 113 8.61 -0.68 3.13
CA ALA A 113 9.63 -0.28 2.16
C ALA A 113 9.73 1.25 2.01
N LYS A 114 8.59 1.93 1.75
CA LYS A 114 8.57 3.38 1.52
C LYS A 114 9.11 4.17 2.73
N PRO A 115 8.62 3.97 3.97
CA PRO A 115 9.17 4.65 5.14
C PRO A 115 10.68 4.42 5.36
N VAL A 116 11.16 3.19 5.13
CA VAL A 116 12.58 2.84 5.27
C VAL A 116 13.42 3.58 4.23
N THR A 117 12.97 3.61 2.97
CA THR A 117 13.66 4.35 1.90
C THR A 117 13.72 5.84 2.21
N LEU A 118 12.63 6.45 2.67
CA LEU A 118 12.60 7.88 3.04
C LEU A 118 13.60 8.20 4.17
N LEU A 119 13.67 7.35 5.20
CA LEU A 119 14.64 7.54 6.27
C LEU A 119 16.08 7.41 5.75
N ARG A 120 16.34 6.44 4.87
CA ARG A 120 17.66 6.25 4.25
C ARG A 120 18.07 7.47 3.42
N GLU A 121 17.16 8.03 2.63
CA GLU A 121 17.42 9.21 1.79
C GLU A 121 17.75 10.45 2.64
N ARG A 122 17.07 10.64 3.76
CA ARG A 122 17.25 11.84 4.61
C ARG A 122 18.44 11.76 5.55
N VAL A 123 18.64 10.63 6.21
CA VAL A 123 19.64 10.49 7.30
C VAL A 123 20.54 9.27 7.18
N GLY A 124 20.58 8.61 6.02
CA GLY A 124 21.35 7.37 5.82
C GLY A 124 22.84 7.49 6.19
N MET A 125 23.44 8.67 5.98
CA MET A 125 24.84 8.96 6.32
C MET A 125 25.06 9.32 7.80
N LYS A 126 24.01 9.68 8.55
CA LYS A 126 24.11 9.95 9.99
C LYS A 126 24.24 8.64 10.76
N ILE A 127 24.91 8.70 11.89
CA ILE A 127 24.92 7.62 12.87
C ILE A 127 23.50 7.46 13.44
N ILE A 128 23.01 6.23 13.62
CA ILE A 128 21.62 6.00 14.06
C ILE A 128 21.31 6.66 15.42
N SER A 129 22.29 6.71 16.32
CA SER A 129 22.19 7.38 17.62
C SER A 129 22.23 8.91 17.56
N SER A 130 22.48 9.49 16.38
CA SER A 130 22.50 10.94 16.13
C SER A 130 21.29 11.44 15.36
N VAL A 131 20.38 10.54 14.95
CA VAL A 131 19.14 10.91 14.28
C VAL A 131 18.17 11.47 15.31
N ASP A 132 17.82 12.75 15.18
CA ASP A 132 17.02 13.45 16.17
C ASP A 132 15.53 13.54 15.80
N VAL A 133 14.75 14.19 16.66
CA VAL A 133 13.30 14.42 16.45
C VAL A 133 13.06 15.29 15.22
N ARG A 134 13.96 16.23 14.92
CA ARG A 134 13.82 17.18 13.81
C ARG A 134 13.92 16.45 12.48
N ASP A 135 14.89 15.55 12.34
CA ASP A 135 15.05 14.70 11.15
C ASP A 135 13.75 13.95 10.80
N ILE A 136 13.09 13.39 11.82
CA ILE A 136 11.83 12.67 11.63
C ILE A 136 10.67 13.63 11.37
N ALA A 137 10.62 14.76 12.08
CA ALA A 137 9.57 15.76 11.91
C ALA A 137 9.53 16.33 10.49
N GLU A 138 10.70 16.63 9.89
CA GLU A 138 10.81 17.12 8.52
C GLU A 138 10.23 16.12 7.50
N ILE A 139 10.47 14.81 7.68
CA ILE A 139 9.86 13.75 6.86
C ILE A 139 8.33 13.76 7.00
N LEU A 140 7.82 13.90 8.23
CA LEU A 140 6.38 13.85 8.47
C LEU A 140 5.68 15.10 7.94
N GLU A 141 6.30 16.27 8.07
CA GLU A 141 5.75 17.56 7.66
C GLU A 141 5.53 17.62 6.15
N GLU A 142 6.46 17.12 5.34
CA GLU A 142 6.33 17.01 3.88
C GLU A 142 5.02 16.30 3.47
N TYR A 143 4.70 15.17 4.13
CA TYR A 143 3.47 14.44 3.85
C TYR A 143 2.21 15.10 4.43
N ILE A 144 2.35 15.89 5.50
CA ILE A 144 1.23 16.62 6.08
C ILE A 144 0.88 17.82 5.21
N SER A 145 1.87 18.58 4.74
CA SER A 145 1.70 19.72 3.82
C SER A 145 1.09 19.28 2.49
N ASP A 146 1.45 18.09 2.00
CA ASP A 146 0.90 17.51 0.78
C ASP A 146 -0.51 16.92 0.94
N GLY A 147 -1.15 17.12 2.10
CA GLY A 147 -2.49 16.60 2.37
C GLY A 147 -2.55 15.09 2.55
N GLN A 148 -1.43 14.44 2.89
CA GLN A 148 -1.30 12.99 3.10
C GLN A 148 -1.07 12.59 4.58
N PRO A 149 -1.89 13.04 5.55
CA PRO A 149 -1.65 12.76 6.97
C PRO A 149 -1.74 11.27 7.31
N ARG A 150 -2.46 10.46 6.52
CA ARG A 150 -2.47 9.01 6.71
C ARG A 150 -1.12 8.38 6.39
N MET A 151 -0.46 8.84 5.33
CA MET A 151 0.86 8.33 4.96
C MET A 151 1.88 8.75 6.02
N ALA A 152 1.82 9.99 6.52
CA ALA A 152 2.64 10.43 7.65
C ALA A 152 2.47 9.52 8.89
N GLN A 153 1.24 9.10 9.23
CA GLN A 153 1.03 8.12 10.32
C GLN A 153 1.69 6.77 10.06
N VAL A 154 1.63 6.28 8.81
CA VAL A 154 2.27 5.01 8.42
C VAL A 154 3.78 5.13 8.53
N ILE A 155 4.36 6.22 8.00
CA ILE A 155 5.78 6.52 8.10
C ILE A 155 6.20 6.53 9.57
N ARG A 156 5.57 7.37 10.40
CA ARG A 156 5.87 7.44 11.84
C ARG A 156 5.80 6.07 12.52
N SER A 157 4.79 5.27 12.23
CA SER A 157 4.64 3.93 12.82
C SER A 157 5.77 2.98 12.45
N VAL A 158 6.24 3.02 11.20
CA VAL A 158 7.36 2.18 10.76
C VAL A 158 8.67 2.67 11.33
N LEU A 159 8.89 4.00 11.39
CA LEU A 159 10.09 4.56 11.99
C LEU A 159 10.17 4.29 13.49
N ILE A 160 9.05 4.28 14.21
CA ILE A 160 9.01 3.83 15.61
C ILE A 160 9.52 2.39 15.74
N ASP A 161 9.09 1.49 14.84
CA ASP A 161 9.54 0.09 14.82
C ASP A 161 11.04 -0.03 14.50
N VAL A 162 11.54 0.76 13.53
CA VAL A 162 12.98 0.83 13.19
C VAL A 162 13.83 1.16 14.43
N PHE A 163 13.45 2.18 15.20
CA PHE A 163 14.18 2.56 16.40
C PHE A 163 13.93 1.62 17.59
N LYS A 164 12.78 0.93 17.63
CA LYS A 164 12.51 -0.10 18.64
C LYS A 164 13.41 -1.31 18.45
N GLU A 165 13.55 -1.80 17.22
CA GLU A 165 14.51 -2.85 16.89
C GLU A 165 15.94 -2.38 17.18
N ALA A 166 16.27 -1.10 16.91
CA ALA A 166 17.61 -0.56 17.20
C ALA A 166 17.95 -0.63 18.69
N GLN A 167 16.97 -0.39 19.56
CA GLN A 167 17.11 -0.54 21.01
C GLN A 167 17.36 -2.00 21.39
N HIS A 168 16.63 -2.95 20.80
CA HIS A 168 16.79 -4.38 21.07
C HIS A 168 18.18 -4.91 20.69
N PHE A 169 18.81 -4.32 19.67
CA PHE A 169 20.15 -4.67 19.21
C PHE A 169 21.27 -3.80 19.82
N GLY A 170 20.93 -2.88 20.73
CA GLY A 170 21.92 -2.04 21.41
C GLY A 170 22.56 -0.95 20.54
N GLU A 171 22.00 -0.68 19.36
CA GLU A 171 22.51 0.35 18.43
C GLU A 171 22.14 1.77 18.88
N VAL A 172 21.08 1.88 19.70
CA VAL A 172 20.68 3.10 20.40
C VAL A 172 20.32 2.78 21.86
N PRO A 173 20.44 3.74 22.79
CA PRO A 173 20.11 3.51 24.20
C PRO A 173 18.63 3.14 24.40
N PRO A 174 18.29 2.39 25.46
CA PRO A 174 16.90 2.14 25.85
C PRO A 174 16.11 3.45 25.99
N GLY A 175 14.89 3.48 25.43
CA GLY A 175 14.04 4.68 25.43
C GLY A 175 14.36 5.69 24.33
N TYR A 176 15.49 5.55 23.61
CA TYR A 176 15.81 6.43 22.48
C TYR A 176 14.97 6.08 21.24
N ASN A 177 13.93 6.88 20.99
CA ASN A 177 13.09 6.75 19.80
C ASN A 177 12.63 8.13 19.32
N PRO A 178 13.38 8.79 18.41
CA PRO A 178 13.02 10.12 17.91
C PRO A 178 11.67 10.14 17.22
N ALA A 179 11.29 9.05 16.52
CA ALA A 179 10.00 8.92 15.87
C ALA A 179 8.84 8.87 16.88
N LEU A 180 9.03 8.26 18.05
CA LEU A 180 8.03 8.24 19.11
C LEU A 180 7.83 9.63 19.73
N ALA A 181 8.91 10.41 19.86
CA ALA A 181 8.86 11.78 20.38
C ALA A 181 8.18 12.78 19.43
N THR A 182 8.10 12.49 18.12
CA THR A 182 7.36 13.35 17.18
C THR A 182 5.86 13.39 17.46
N LYS A 183 5.25 14.54 17.14
CA LYS A 183 3.79 14.73 17.20
C LYS A 183 3.08 13.75 16.27
N GLN A 184 2.12 12.99 16.82
CA GLN A 184 1.32 12.08 16.03
C GLN A 184 0.46 12.86 15.01
N PRO A 185 0.59 12.58 13.69
CA PRO A 185 -0.23 13.24 12.68
C PRO A 185 -1.71 12.90 12.90
N ARG A 186 -2.56 13.94 12.93
CA ARG A 186 -4.01 13.77 13.08
C ARG A 186 -4.65 13.67 11.71
N ARG A 187 -5.60 12.74 11.56
CA ARG A 187 -6.43 12.59 10.36
C ARG A 187 -7.88 12.48 10.77
N ARG A 188 -8.73 13.35 10.23
CA ARG A 188 -10.18 13.18 10.27
C ARG A 188 -10.60 12.14 9.24
N ILE A 189 -11.52 11.27 9.61
CA ILE A 189 -12.07 10.27 8.68
C ILE A 189 -13.05 11.00 7.76
N THR A 190 -12.71 11.10 6.48
CA THR A 190 -13.54 11.79 5.47
C THR A 190 -14.44 10.84 4.70
N ARG A 191 -14.27 9.52 4.83
CA ARG A 191 -15.08 8.54 4.08
C ARG A 191 -16.50 8.49 4.61
N GLN A 192 -17.45 8.76 3.72
CA GLN A 192 -18.87 8.69 4.01
C GLN A 192 -19.35 7.24 4.15
N ARG A 193 -20.36 7.05 5.00
CA ARG A 193 -21.10 5.78 5.10
C ARG A 193 -22.01 5.59 3.90
N LEU A 194 -22.36 4.33 3.66
CA LEU A 194 -23.34 3.94 2.66
C LEU A 194 -24.67 3.66 3.35
N ASN A 195 -25.77 4.28 2.94
CA ASN A 195 -27.12 3.91 3.38
C ASN A 195 -27.75 2.89 2.42
N LEU A 196 -28.94 2.40 2.76
CA LEU A 196 -29.60 1.34 1.98
C LEU A 196 -30.03 1.83 0.58
N GLU A 197 -30.57 3.04 0.48
CA GLU A 197 -31.03 3.62 -0.79
C GLU A 197 -29.87 3.83 -1.77
N GLU A 198 -28.77 4.41 -1.29
CA GLU A 198 -27.52 4.56 -2.03
C GLU A 198 -26.98 3.21 -2.47
N TRP A 199 -26.97 2.22 -1.57
CA TRP A 199 -26.55 0.87 -1.91
C TRP A 199 -27.41 0.28 -3.03
N GLN A 200 -28.74 0.45 -2.99
CA GLN A 200 -29.65 -0.05 -4.01
C GLN A 200 -29.41 0.60 -5.37
N ARG A 201 -29.19 1.93 -5.41
CA ARG A 201 -28.83 2.66 -6.65
C ARG A 201 -27.54 2.10 -7.27
N ILE A 202 -26.50 1.92 -6.46
CA ILE A 202 -25.22 1.38 -6.91
C ILE A 202 -25.38 -0.08 -7.36
N PHE A 203 -26.14 -0.88 -6.60
CA PHE A 203 -26.39 -2.29 -6.89
C PHE A 203 -27.05 -2.47 -8.25
N ASN A 204 -28.12 -1.72 -8.55
CA ASN A 204 -28.84 -1.81 -9.81
C ASN A 204 -27.90 -1.55 -11.02
N ILE A 205 -27.01 -0.56 -10.91
CA ILE A 205 -26.02 -0.25 -11.96
C ILE A 205 -24.96 -1.35 -12.05
N ALA A 206 -24.41 -1.78 -10.92
CA ALA A 206 -23.32 -2.75 -10.87
C ALA A 206 -23.77 -4.11 -11.43
N ASP A 207 -24.96 -4.56 -11.03
CA ASP A 207 -25.53 -5.84 -11.41
C ASP A 207 -25.92 -5.90 -12.89
N ALA A 208 -26.52 -4.83 -13.42
CA ALA A 208 -26.86 -4.72 -14.83
C ALA A 208 -25.62 -4.76 -15.74
N ASN A 209 -24.49 -4.20 -15.29
CA ASN A 209 -23.25 -4.21 -16.07
C ASN A 209 -22.51 -5.57 -15.93
N HIS A 210 -22.46 -6.11 -14.72
CA HIS A 210 -21.69 -7.31 -14.40
C HIS A 210 -22.42 -8.15 -13.35
N GLN A 211 -22.94 -9.32 -13.73
CA GLN A 211 -23.64 -10.23 -12.80
C GLN A 211 -22.77 -10.62 -11.58
N TYR A 212 -21.46 -10.83 -11.78
CA TYR A 212 -20.55 -11.13 -10.66
C TYR A 212 -20.43 -9.96 -9.67
N MET A 213 -20.66 -8.71 -10.10
CA MET A 213 -20.66 -7.56 -9.20
C MET A 213 -21.89 -7.54 -8.32
N GLY A 214 -23.07 -7.84 -8.88
CA GLY A 214 -24.28 -8.02 -8.10
C GLY A 214 -24.11 -9.11 -7.05
N ASN A 215 -23.57 -10.27 -7.47
CA ASN A 215 -23.25 -11.38 -6.56
C ASN A 215 -22.27 -10.96 -5.46
N ALA A 216 -21.18 -10.26 -5.80
CA ALA A 216 -20.21 -9.78 -4.82
C ALA A 216 -20.81 -8.77 -3.82
N MET A 217 -21.67 -7.86 -4.27
CA MET A 217 -22.34 -6.88 -3.41
C MET A 217 -23.36 -7.54 -2.47
N LEU A 218 -24.18 -8.46 -2.99
CA LEU A 218 -25.11 -9.25 -2.18
C LEU A 218 -24.39 -10.08 -1.12
N LEU A 219 -23.32 -10.81 -1.52
CA LEU A 219 -22.52 -11.56 -0.55
C LEU A 219 -21.91 -10.63 0.50
N ALA A 220 -21.37 -9.47 0.12
CA ALA A 220 -20.78 -8.53 1.06
C ALA A 220 -21.81 -8.00 2.07
N LEU A 221 -23.02 -7.68 1.61
CA LEU A 221 -24.06 -7.13 2.46
C LEU A 221 -24.73 -8.20 3.35
N VAL A 222 -25.04 -9.38 2.79
CA VAL A 222 -25.71 -10.47 3.54
C VAL A 222 -24.76 -11.16 4.52
N THR A 223 -23.47 -11.32 4.19
CA THR A 223 -22.52 -11.99 5.09
C THR A 223 -21.76 -11.01 6.00
N GLY A 224 -21.75 -9.72 5.66
CA GLY A 224 -20.95 -8.70 6.33
C GLY A 224 -19.43 -8.92 6.22
N GLN A 225 -18.93 -9.74 5.29
CA GLN A 225 -17.51 -10.12 5.23
C GLN A 225 -16.63 -9.12 4.47
N ARG A 226 -15.30 -9.24 4.65
CA ARG A 226 -14.36 -8.31 4.00
C ARG A 226 -14.20 -8.68 2.53
N LEU A 227 -13.95 -7.69 1.69
CA LEU A 227 -13.73 -7.85 0.25
C LEU A 227 -12.72 -8.97 -0.12
N GLY A 228 -11.63 -9.09 0.63
CA GLY A 228 -10.63 -10.14 0.41
C GLY A 228 -11.20 -11.55 0.61
N ASP A 229 -12.03 -11.70 1.65
CA ASP A 229 -12.71 -12.95 1.97
C ASP A 229 -13.80 -13.25 0.92
N ILE A 230 -14.63 -12.25 0.55
CA ILE A 230 -15.67 -12.36 -0.48
C ILE A 230 -15.12 -12.87 -1.81
N SER A 231 -14.00 -12.31 -2.27
CA SER A 231 -13.35 -12.72 -3.52
C SER A 231 -12.87 -14.17 -3.49
N LYS A 232 -12.61 -14.74 -2.31
CA LYS A 232 -12.02 -16.08 -2.12
C LYS A 232 -13.03 -17.17 -1.79
N MET A 233 -14.28 -16.81 -1.47
CA MET A 233 -15.33 -17.78 -1.13
C MET A 233 -15.52 -18.82 -2.23
N LYS A 234 -15.58 -20.09 -1.84
CA LYS A 234 -15.82 -21.23 -2.74
C LYS A 234 -17.08 -21.98 -2.40
N PHE A 235 -17.66 -22.64 -3.40
CA PHE A 235 -18.83 -23.50 -3.18
C PHE A 235 -18.50 -24.69 -2.28
N SER A 236 -17.24 -25.14 -2.27
CA SER A 236 -16.73 -26.16 -1.35
C SER A 236 -16.68 -25.72 0.11
N ASP A 237 -16.73 -24.41 0.38
CA ASP A 237 -16.73 -23.88 1.74
C ASP A 237 -18.13 -23.98 2.39
N ILE A 238 -19.11 -24.49 1.65
CA ILE A 238 -20.49 -24.66 2.09
C ILE A 238 -20.73 -26.13 2.43
N TRP A 239 -21.02 -26.39 3.69
CA TRP A 239 -21.36 -27.72 4.24
C TRP A 239 -22.18 -27.52 5.52
N ASP A 240 -22.93 -28.55 5.93
CA ASP A 240 -23.86 -28.49 7.07
C ASP A 240 -24.81 -27.28 7.05
N ASP A 241 -25.27 -26.92 5.85
CA ASP A 241 -26.14 -25.76 5.60
C ASP A 241 -25.57 -24.40 6.06
N GLN A 242 -24.24 -24.30 6.11
CA GLN A 242 -23.50 -23.11 6.54
C GLN A 242 -22.36 -22.79 5.58
N LEU A 243 -22.11 -21.50 5.37
CA LEU A 243 -20.92 -20.99 4.67
C LEU A 243 -19.79 -20.81 5.69
N HIS A 244 -18.70 -21.54 5.52
CA HIS A 244 -17.55 -21.52 6.40
C HIS A 244 -16.46 -20.58 5.88
N ILE A 245 -15.96 -19.70 6.75
CA ILE A 245 -15.05 -18.62 6.35
C ILE A 245 -13.91 -18.54 7.34
N VAL A 246 -12.68 -18.60 6.84
CA VAL A 246 -11.47 -18.26 7.58
C VAL A 246 -11.02 -16.87 7.13
N GLN A 247 -11.24 -15.87 7.97
CA GLN A 247 -10.96 -14.48 7.61
C GLN A 247 -9.46 -14.26 7.41
N GLU A 248 -9.04 -13.81 6.22
CA GLU A 248 -7.63 -13.64 5.86
C GLU A 248 -6.92 -12.67 6.80
N LYS A 249 -7.60 -11.59 7.26
CA LYS A 249 -6.95 -10.55 8.06
C LYS A 249 -6.64 -11.00 9.49
N THR A 250 -7.61 -11.64 10.15
CA THR A 250 -7.57 -11.93 11.60
C THR A 250 -7.39 -13.41 11.93
N GLY A 251 -7.59 -14.31 10.96
CA GLY A 251 -7.64 -15.75 11.19
C GLY A 251 -8.92 -16.25 11.87
N SER A 252 -9.90 -15.36 12.12
CA SER A 252 -11.17 -15.75 12.74
C SER A 252 -11.92 -16.74 11.86
N LYS A 253 -12.40 -17.85 12.45
CA LYS A 253 -13.26 -18.83 11.78
C LYS A 253 -14.71 -18.53 12.10
N ILE A 254 -15.55 -18.45 11.07
CA ILE A 254 -16.98 -18.14 11.19
C ILE A 254 -17.75 -19.11 10.30
N ALA A 255 -18.86 -19.63 10.81
CA ALA A 255 -19.83 -20.36 10.02
C ALA A 255 -21.13 -19.54 9.98
N ILE A 256 -21.60 -19.22 8.77
CA ILE A 256 -22.78 -18.38 8.55
C ILE A 256 -23.89 -19.27 7.98
N PRO A 257 -25.04 -19.43 8.66
CA PRO A 257 -26.11 -20.28 8.17
C PRO A 257 -26.68 -19.75 6.86
N LEU A 258 -26.95 -20.65 5.90
CA LEU A 258 -27.55 -20.27 4.61
C LEU A 258 -28.96 -19.68 4.79
N SER A 259 -29.63 -20.00 5.91
CA SER A 259 -30.91 -19.40 6.31
C SER A 259 -30.81 -17.94 6.78
N LEU A 260 -29.61 -17.39 7.00
CA LEU A 260 -29.44 -15.99 7.39
C LEU A 260 -30.08 -15.08 6.35
N ARG A 261 -31.04 -14.27 6.78
CA ARG A 261 -31.81 -13.35 5.94
C ARG A 261 -31.61 -11.90 6.35
N LEU A 262 -31.33 -11.05 5.37
CA LEU A 262 -31.36 -9.61 5.52
C LEU A 262 -32.72 -9.10 5.05
N ASN A 263 -33.60 -8.81 6.01
CA ASN A 263 -34.99 -8.43 5.78
C ASN A 263 -35.08 -7.14 4.95
N ALA A 264 -34.18 -6.20 5.19
CA ALA A 264 -34.15 -4.90 4.51
C ALA A 264 -34.04 -4.98 2.97
N ILE A 265 -33.46 -6.06 2.43
CA ILE A 265 -33.39 -6.31 0.98
C ILE A 265 -34.14 -7.56 0.56
N ASN A 266 -34.74 -8.29 1.50
CA ASN A 266 -35.49 -9.52 1.26
C ASN A 266 -34.65 -10.66 0.63
N TRP A 267 -33.36 -10.76 0.97
CA TRP A 267 -32.46 -11.84 0.50
C TRP A 267 -31.96 -12.70 1.66
N SER A 268 -31.97 -14.02 1.48
CA SER A 268 -31.21 -14.95 2.31
C SER A 268 -29.85 -15.29 1.69
N LEU A 269 -28.92 -15.77 2.51
CA LEU A 269 -27.63 -16.25 2.01
C LEU A 269 -27.82 -17.40 1.02
N ARG A 270 -28.80 -18.29 1.22
CA ARG A 270 -29.17 -19.35 0.28
C ARG A 270 -29.57 -18.79 -1.08
N ASP A 271 -30.39 -17.74 -1.10
CA ASP A 271 -30.83 -17.09 -2.35
C ASP A 271 -29.62 -16.55 -3.12
N VAL A 272 -28.70 -15.88 -2.40
CA VAL A 272 -27.48 -15.33 -3.00
C VAL A 272 -26.56 -16.43 -3.53
N VAL A 273 -26.36 -17.51 -2.77
CA VAL A 273 -25.55 -18.66 -3.22
C VAL A 273 -26.16 -19.31 -4.45
N THR A 274 -27.49 -19.45 -4.49
CA THR A 274 -28.21 -19.98 -5.65
C THR A 274 -28.01 -19.09 -6.87
N ARG A 275 -28.10 -17.77 -6.70
CA ARG A 275 -27.83 -16.79 -7.75
C ARG A 275 -26.38 -16.84 -8.26
N CYS A 276 -25.44 -17.18 -7.39
CA CYS A 276 -24.03 -17.38 -7.78
C CYS A 276 -23.83 -18.63 -8.61
N ARG A 277 -24.70 -19.64 -8.52
CA ARG A 277 -24.65 -20.83 -9.37
C ARG A 277 -25.22 -20.50 -10.74
N ASP A 278 -24.33 -20.18 -11.67
CA ASP A 278 -24.65 -20.01 -13.08
C ASP A 278 -24.12 -21.19 -13.91
N TYR A 279 -24.26 -21.10 -15.23
CA TYR A 279 -23.81 -22.16 -16.16
C TYR A 279 -22.27 -22.26 -16.29
N ALA A 280 -21.49 -21.37 -15.69
CA ALA A 280 -20.04 -21.46 -15.71
C ALA A 280 -19.55 -22.40 -14.61
N VAL A 281 -18.70 -23.36 -14.98
CA VAL A 281 -18.04 -24.23 -14.01
C VAL A 281 -16.98 -23.39 -13.28
N SER A 282 -17.20 -23.11 -11.99
CA SER A 282 -16.25 -22.40 -11.14
C SER A 282 -16.27 -22.97 -9.72
N PRO A 283 -15.10 -23.07 -9.05
CA PRO A 283 -15.08 -23.34 -7.62
C PRO A 283 -15.49 -22.11 -6.79
N TYR A 284 -15.44 -20.89 -7.33
CA TYR A 284 -15.65 -19.65 -6.59
C TYR A 284 -17.10 -19.18 -6.64
N LEU A 285 -17.61 -18.54 -5.57
CA LEU A 285 -18.93 -17.90 -5.59
C LEU A 285 -18.96 -16.64 -6.46
N VAL A 286 -17.82 -15.94 -6.53
CA VAL A 286 -17.67 -14.73 -7.36
C VAL A 286 -16.65 -15.02 -8.47
N HIS A 287 -17.18 -15.33 -9.65
CA HIS A 287 -16.40 -15.68 -10.83
C HIS A 287 -16.87 -14.95 -12.09
N PHE A 288 -16.04 -14.96 -13.13
CA PHE A 288 -16.39 -14.42 -14.43
C PHE A 288 -17.35 -15.37 -15.18
N PHE A 289 -18.57 -14.90 -15.48
CA PHE A 289 -19.56 -15.68 -16.23
C PHE A 289 -19.16 -15.92 -17.69
N ARG A 290 -18.43 -14.97 -18.29
CA ARG A 290 -17.93 -15.02 -19.68
C ARG A 290 -16.44 -14.76 -19.70
N THR A 291 -15.76 -15.28 -20.72
CA THR A 291 -14.37 -14.91 -21.01
C THR A 291 -14.28 -13.42 -21.30
N THR A 292 -13.28 -12.78 -20.73
CA THR A 292 -12.93 -11.38 -20.97
C THR A 292 -11.48 -11.32 -21.45
N SER A 293 -11.01 -10.16 -21.88
CA SER A 293 -9.60 -9.97 -22.26
C SER A 293 -8.60 -10.20 -21.11
N GLN A 294 -9.08 -10.23 -19.86
CA GLN A 294 -8.24 -10.32 -18.66
C GLN A 294 -8.44 -11.60 -17.86
N ALA A 295 -9.46 -12.41 -18.19
CA ALA A 295 -9.82 -13.59 -17.42
C ALA A 295 -10.69 -14.56 -18.21
N GLU A 296 -10.47 -15.86 -18.00
CA GLU A 296 -11.28 -16.93 -18.54
C GLU A 296 -12.63 -17.06 -17.83
N ARG A 297 -13.59 -17.68 -18.52
CA ARG A 297 -14.87 -18.09 -17.93
C ARG A 297 -14.64 -19.00 -16.72
N GLY A 298 -15.33 -18.74 -15.62
CA GLY A 298 -15.20 -19.47 -14.36
C GLY A 298 -14.02 -19.04 -13.49
N ALA A 299 -13.14 -18.14 -13.98
CA ALA A 299 -12.02 -17.64 -13.19
C ALA A 299 -12.49 -16.74 -12.03
N GLN A 300 -11.72 -16.75 -10.94
CA GLN A 300 -11.96 -15.91 -9.76
C GLN A 300 -11.92 -14.43 -10.09
N VAL A 301 -12.92 -13.66 -9.64
CA VAL A 301 -12.84 -12.19 -9.69
C VAL A 301 -11.99 -11.69 -8.52
N LYS A 302 -10.87 -11.05 -8.82
CA LYS A 302 -9.94 -10.53 -7.79
C LYS A 302 -10.52 -9.31 -7.07
N SER A 303 -10.14 -9.14 -5.80
CA SER A 303 -10.58 -8.01 -4.95
C SER A 303 -10.37 -6.63 -5.59
N HIS A 304 -9.27 -6.42 -6.31
CA HIS A 304 -9.00 -5.15 -7.00
C HIS A 304 -10.05 -4.86 -8.08
N THR A 305 -10.39 -5.84 -8.91
CA THR A 305 -11.43 -5.73 -9.94
C THR A 305 -12.79 -5.38 -9.34
N ILE A 306 -13.17 -6.05 -8.24
CA ILE A 306 -14.43 -5.76 -7.54
C ILE A 306 -14.45 -4.32 -7.02
N THR A 307 -13.37 -3.86 -6.36
CA THR A 307 -13.30 -2.47 -5.87
C THR A 307 -13.36 -1.46 -7.01
N MET A 308 -12.64 -1.69 -8.10
CA MET A 308 -12.65 -0.77 -9.24
C MET A 308 -14.03 -0.68 -9.87
N ASN A 309 -14.68 -1.81 -10.12
CA ASN A 309 -16.00 -1.82 -10.77
C ASN A 309 -17.11 -1.33 -9.82
N PHE A 310 -16.97 -1.53 -8.51
CA PHE A 310 -17.83 -0.87 -7.53
C PHE A 310 -17.69 0.66 -7.59
N SER A 311 -16.46 1.19 -7.62
CA SER A 311 -16.24 2.64 -7.73
C SER A 311 -16.85 3.18 -9.03
N LYS A 312 -16.68 2.48 -10.16
CA LYS A 312 -17.31 2.88 -11.44
C LYS A 312 -18.84 2.91 -11.35
N ALA A 313 -19.46 1.89 -10.74
CA ALA A 313 -20.90 1.85 -10.55
C ALA A 313 -21.39 2.95 -9.60
N ARG A 314 -20.63 3.22 -8.53
CA ARG A 314 -20.89 4.31 -7.58
C ARG A 314 -20.83 5.68 -8.24
N ASP A 315 -19.80 5.92 -9.05
CA ASP A 315 -19.63 7.22 -9.72
C ASP A 315 -20.74 7.44 -10.75
N LYS A 316 -21.20 6.38 -11.43
CA LYS A 316 -22.39 6.41 -12.30
C LYS A 316 -23.71 6.57 -11.54
N ALA A 317 -23.76 6.19 -10.26
CA ALA A 317 -24.95 6.34 -9.45
C ALA A 317 -25.25 7.81 -9.11
N ASP A 318 -24.28 8.71 -9.32
CA ASP A 318 -24.42 10.15 -9.13
C ASP A 318 -25.03 10.52 -7.77
N ILE A 319 -24.35 10.04 -6.72
CA ILE A 319 -24.73 10.26 -5.32
C ILE A 319 -23.90 11.44 -4.80
N ASP A 320 -24.56 12.39 -4.15
CA ASP A 320 -23.88 13.47 -3.44
C ASP A 320 -23.28 12.95 -2.11
N TRP A 321 -21.96 13.07 -1.98
CA TRP A 321 -21.21 12.67 -0.79
C TRP A 321 -20.87 13.85 0.14
N GLY A 322 -21.40 15.05 -0.18
CA GLY A 322 -21.12 16.29 0.52
C GLY A 322 -19.63 16.61 0.55
N SER A 323 -19.14 17.07 1.69
CA SER A 323 -17.72 17.40 1.91
C SER A 323 -16.80 16.18 2.14
N GLY A 324 -17.36 14.97 2.13
CA GLY A 324 -16.61 13.75 2.38
C GLY A 324 -16.11 13.06 1.12
N THR A 325 -15.21 12.10 1.31
CA THR A 325 -14.84 11.16 0.23
C THR A 325 -15.91 10.09 0.05
N PRO A 326 -16.20 9.67 -1.20
CA PRO A 326 -17.26 8.70 -1.48
C PRO A 326 -17.11 7.36 -0.75
N ALA A 327 -18.24 6.69 -0.50
CA ALA A 327 -18.24 5.34 0.06
C ALA A 327 -17.46 4.36 -0.84
N THR A 328 -16.89 3.33 -0.24
CA THR A 328 -16.16 2.27 -0.96
C THR A 328 -16.87 0.94 -0.77
N PHE A 329 -16.48 -0.10 -1.52
CA PHE A 329 -17.04 -1.44 -1.36
C PHE A 329 -17.04 -1.92 0.11
N HIS A 330 -16.03 -1.49 0.90
CA HIS A 330 -15.92 -1.84 2.31
C HIS A 330 -17.04 -1.28 3.19
N GLU A 331 -17.71 -0.19 2.79
CA GLU A 331 -18.79 0.40 3.58
C GLU A 331 -20.05 -0.50 3.60
N GLN A 332 -20.17 -1.45 2.68
CA GLN A 332 -21.22 -2.49 2.74
C GLN A 332 -21.14 -3.32 4.03
N ARG A 333 -19.94 -3.51 4.59
CA ARG A 333 -19.77 -4.20 5.86
C ARG A 333 -20.32 -3.41 7.06
N SER A 334 -20.22 -2.08 7.03
CA SER A 334 -20.85 -1.22 8.04
C SER A 334 -22.35 -1.11 7.83
N LEU A 335 -22.81 -1.09 6.58
CA LEU A 335 -24.24 -1.15 6.29
C LEU A 335 -24.86 -2.48 6.76
N ALA A 336 -24.20 -3.62 6.46
CA ALA A 336 -24.62 -4.94 6.92
C ALA A 336 -24.77 -4.99 8.44
N GLU A 337 -23.76 -4.46 9.15
CA GLU A 337 -23.76 -4.41 10.60
C GLU A 337 -24.96 -3.62 11.15
N ARG A 338 -25.16 -2.37 10.74
CA ARG A 338 -26.31 -1.56 11.19
C ARG A 338 -27.66 -2.19 10.86
N LEU A 339 -27.81 -2.80 9.68
CA LEU A 339 -29.07 -3.45 9.29
C LEU A 339 -29.35 -4.73 10.10
N TYR A 340 -28.33 -5.53 10.36
CA TYR A 340 -28.48 -6.76 11.15
C TYR A 340 -28.66 -6.50 12.64
N GLU A 341 -28.05 -5.46 13.16
CA GLU A 341 -28.28 -5.02 14.54
C GLU A 341 -29.73 -4.59 14.75
N ALA A 342 -30.31 -3.83 13.80
CA ALA A 342 -31.74 -3.49 13.83
C ALA A 342 -32.65 -4.73 13.75
N GLN A 343 -32.15 -5.86 13.24
CA GLN A 343 -32.83 -7.17 13.24
C GLN A 343 -32.54 -8.02 14.50
N GLY A 344 -31.73 -7.54 15.45
CA GLY A 344 -31.35 -8.30 16.65
C GLY A 344 -30.32 -9.40 16.43
N ILE A 345 -29.64 -9.42 15.28
CA ILE A 345 -28.56 -10.40 15.02
C ILE A 345 -27.28 -9.96 15.73
N ASN A 346 -26.55 -10.91 16.32
CA ASN A 346 -25.25 -10.63 16.93
C ASN A 346 -24.19 -10.31 15.86
N THR A 347 -24.05 -9.03 15.56
CA THR A 347 -23.15 -8.53 14.51
C THR A 347 -21.68 -8.67 14.88
N GLN A 348 -21.33 -8.63 16.17
CA GLN A 348 -19.96 -8.86 16.61
C GLN A 348 -19.45 -10.25 16.20
N LYS A 349 -20.28 -11.28 16.40
CA LYS A 349 -19.98 -12.65 15.95
C LYS A 349 -19.98 -12.75 14.43
N LEU A 350 -20.99 -12.20 13.76
CA LEU A 350 -21.09 -12.22 12.28
C LEU A 350 -19.84 -11.59 11.62
N LEU A 351 -19.38 -10.45 12.14
CA LEU A 351 -18.20 -9.77 11.62
C LEU A 351 -16.88 -10.42 12.11
N GLY A 352 -16.90 -11.34 13.07
CA GLY A 352 -15.70 -11.98 13.63
C GLY A 352 -14.83 -11.03 14.45
N HIS A 353 -15.46 -10.05 15.11
CA HIS A 353 -14.77 -9.10 15.97
C HIS A 353 -14.58 -9.66 17.38
N LYS A 354 -13.36 -9.60 17.90
CA LYS A 354 -13.05 -10.08 19.27
C LYS A 354 -13.54 -9.12 20.36
N SER A 355 -13.60 -7.83 20.07
CA SER A 355 -13.94 -6.78 21.04
C SER A 355 -15.14 -5.96 20.57
N PRO A 356 -16.09 -5.61 21.47
CA PRO A 356 -17.23 -4.75 21.16
C PRO A 356 -16.82 -3.39 20.59
N ASN A 357 -15.70 -2.82 21.05
CA ASN A 357 -15.17 -1.54 20.55
C ASN A 357 -14.84 -1.56 19.05
N GLN A 358 -14.56 -2.74 18.48
CA GLN A 358 -14.38 -2.87 17.03
C GLN A 358 -15.71 -2.77 16.30
N THR A 359 -16.77 -3.37 16.84
CA THR A 359 -18.12 -3.33 16.27
C THR A 359 -18.76 -1.95 16.39
N ALA A 360 -18.59 -1.25 17.52
CA ALA A 360 -19.09 0.12 17.71
C ALA A 360 -18.60 1.10 16.62
N ARG A 361 -17.40 0.89 16.06
CA ARG A 361 -16.88 1.68 14.93
C ARG A 361 -17.60 1.42 13.60
N TYR A 362 -18.36 0.34 13.48
CA TYR A 362 -19.18 0.05 12.29
C TYR A 362 -20.61 0.60 12.45
N HIS A 363 -21.11 0.63 13.69
CA HIS A 363 -22.40 1.21 14.07
C HIS A 363 -22.47 2.71 13.79
N ASP A 364 -21.40 3.45 14.08
CA ASP A 364 -21.31 4.90 13.87
C ASP A 364 -21.54 5.28 12.39
N ASP A 365 -22.63 6.01 12.13
CA ASP A 365 -23.05 6.51 10.83
C ASP A 365 -22.22 7.72 10.34
N ARG A 366 -21.31 8.21 11.21
CA ARG A 366 -20.44 9.37 11.03
C ARG A 366 -21.19 10.68 10.84
N GLY A 367 -22.34 10.84 11.49
CA GLY A 367 -23.16 12.04 11.42
C GLY A 367 -23.86 12.20 10.08
N LYS A 368 -24.14 11.08 9.39
CA LYS A 368 -24.86 11.09 8.12
C LYS A 368 -26.36 11.27 8.30
N GLY A 369 -26.92 10.72 9.38
CA GLY A 369 -28.30 10.93 9.79
C GLY A 369 -28.40 11.57 11.17
N TRP A 370 -29.63 11.88 11.58
CA TRP A 370 -29.95 12.28 12.94
C TRP A 370 -30.17 11.05 13.81
N THR A 371 -29.67 11.09 15.05
CA THR A 371 -30.04 10.10 16.06
C THR A 371 -31.43 10.45 16.59
N ILE A 372 -32.43 9.66 16.20
CA ILE A 372 -33.82 9.83 16.68
C ILE A 372 -33.93 9.10 18.02
N ILE A 373 -34.28 9.83 19.07
CA ILE A 373 -34.57 9.26 20.40
C ILE A 373 -36.01 8.76 20.38
N ALA A 374 -36.21 7.45 20.49
CA ALA A 374 -37.55 6.89 20.68
C ALA A 374 -38.07 7.24 22.07
N VAL A 375 -39.31 7.72 22.15
CA VAL A 375 -40.04 8.02 23.39
C VAL A 375 -41.04 6.92 23.67
#